data_AF-A0A830CR66-F1
#
_entry.id   AF-A0A830CR66-F1
#
_cell.length_a   1.000
_cell.length_b   1.000
_cell.length_c   1.000
_cell.angle_alpha   90.00
_cell.angle_beta   90.00
_cell.angle_gamma   90.00
#
_symmetry.space_group_name_H-M   'P 1'
#
loop_
_entity.id
_entity.type
_entity.pdbx_description
1 polymer ?
#
loop_
_entity_poly.entity_id
_entity_poly.type
_entity_poly.pdbx_seq_one_letter_code
_entity_poly.pdbx_strand_id
1 'polypeptide(L)'
;MVVCDFEARVDEFVAEMIRSDPYSVYFLVTDTVYTWPENIANKYGLVNVWFWTQPALVFSLAYHWDLLTQRGHFPAKGTHTHAYTCTYLLVLNLKHFMTI
;
A
#
# COMPACT_ATOMS: atom_id res chain seq x y z
N MET A 1 9.42 3.03 -12.15
CA MET A 1 9.29 1.89 -13.08
C MET A 1 8.33 0.90 -12.43
N VAL A 2 7.04 1.00 -12.74
CA VAL A 2 6.06 -0.01 -12.35
C VAL A 2 6.25 -1.16 -13.33
N VAL A 3 6.69 -2.30 -12.84
CA VAL A 3 6.72 -3.51 -13.66
C VAL A 3 5.26 -3.93 -13.81
N CYS A 4 4.64 -3.66 -14.95
CA CYS A 4 3.21 -3.95 -15.21
C CYS A 4 2.84 -5.43 -15.05
N ASP A 5 3.83 -6.31 -14.94
CA ASP A 5 3.69 -7.76 -14.78
C ASP A 5 3.99 -8.25 -13.35
N PHE A 6 4.33 -7.36 -12.42
CA PHE A 6 4.72 -7.80 -11.07
C PHE A 6 3.53 -8.38 -10.30
N GLU A 7 2.37 -7.72 -10.35
CA GLU A 7 1.13 -8.22 -9.72
C GLU A 7 0.74 -9.60 -10.27
N ALA A 8 0.79 -9.79 -11.60
CA ALA A 8 0.47 -11.08 -12.23
C ALA A 8 1.43 -12.20 -11.78
N ARG A 9 2.72 -11.90 -11.63
CA ARG A 9 3.70 -12.87 -11.11
C ARG A 9 3.48 -13.23 -9.65
N VAL A 10 3.10 -12.24 -8.82
CA VAL A 10 2.76 -12.51 -7.42
C VAL A 10 1.50 -13.37 -7.32
N ASP A 11 0.51 -13.10 -8.17
CA ASP A 11 -0.73 -13.89 -8.25
C ASP A 11 -0.45 -15.36 -8.60
N GLU A 12 0.36 -15.61 -9.64
CA GLU A 12 0.79 -16.96 -10.03
C GLU A 12 1.55 -17.67 -8.89
N PHE A 13 2.49 -16.97 -8.25
CA PHE A 13 3.27 -17.52 -7.15
C PHE A 13 2.42 -17.90 -5.94
N VAL A 14 1.47 -17.05 -5.54
CA VAL A 14 0.55 -17.35 -4.44
C VAL A 14 -0.33 -18.56 -4.76
N ALA A 15 -0.84 -18.64 -5.99
CA ALA A 15 -1.62 -19.80 -6.44
C ALA A 15 -0.82 -21.10 -6.33
N GLU A 16 0.45 -21.07 -6.75
CA GLU A 16 1.33 -22.23 -6.69
C GLU A 16 1.62 -22.66 -5.24
N MET A 17 1.90 -21.71 -4.33
CA MET A 17 2.13 -22.03 -2.93
C MET A 17 0.93 -22.72 -2.28
N ILE A 18 -0.28 -22.14 -2.44
CA ILE A 18 -1.52 -22.71 -1.88
C ILE A 18 -1.80 -24.10 -2.48
N ARG A 19 -1.57 -24.29 -3.78
CA ARG A 19 -1.74 -25.59 -4.45
C ARG A 19 -0.73 -26.63 -3.95
N SER A 20 0.49 -26.20 -3.63
CA SER A 20 1.58 -27.10 -3.21
C SER A 20 1.38 -27.64 -1.79
N ASP A 21 0.76 -26.85 -0.91
CA ASP A 21 0.46 -27.24 0.47
C ASP A 21 -0.89 -26.64 0.92
N PRO A 22 -2.01 -27.28 0.57
CA PRO A 22 -3.35 -26.74 0.81
C PRO A 22 -3.79 -26.76 2.27
N TYR A 23 -3.02 -27.40 3.16
CA TYR A 23 -3.36 -27.53 4.58
C TYR A 23 -2.67 -26.46 5.45
N SER A 24 -1.72 -25.72 4.87
CA SER A 24 -1.06 -24.61 5.55
C SER A 24 -1.95 -23.37 5.65
N VAL A 25 -1.73 -22.60 6.72
CA VAL A 25 -2.38 -21.30 6.91
C VAL A 25 -1.46 -20.23 6.36
N TYR A 26 -1.94 -19.51 5.34
CA TYR A 26 -1.22 -18.42 4.71
C TYR A 26 -1.84 -17.07 5.06
N PHE A 27 -1.00 -16.05 5.13
CA PHE A 27 -1.40 -14.65 5.15
C PHE A 27 -0.37 -13.85 4.35
N LEU A 28 -0.81 -12.73 3.80
CA LEU A 28 0.01 -11.87 2.98
C LEU A 28 0.58 -10.74 3.83
N VAL A 29 1.89 -10.52 3.79
CA VAL A 29 2.53 -9.34 4.39
C VAL A 29 3.10 -8.49 3.27
N THR A 30 2.60 -7.27 3.12
CA THR A 30 2.97 -6.41 1.99
C THR A 30 3.23 -4.99 2.40
N ASP A 31 4.13 -4.34 1.67
CA ASP A 31 4.37 -2.91 1.84
C ASP A 31 3.12 -2.09 1.45
N THR A 32 2.76 -1.15 2.30
CA THR A 32 1.73 -0.12 2.10
C THR A 32 1.87 0.71 0.81
N VAL A 33 3.02 0.72 0.15
CA VAL A 33 3.19 1.43 -1.14
C VAL A 33 2.48 0.74 -2.31
N TYR A 34 2.14 -0.55 -2.17
CA TYR A 34 1.52 -1.33 -3.24
C TYR A 34 0.00 -1.31 -3.16
N THR A 35 -0.66 -1.17 -4.30
CA THR A 35 -2.14 -1.15 -4.40
C THR A 35 -2.73 -2.55 -4.66
N TRP A 36 -1.93 -3.47 -5.19
CA TRP A 36 -2.36 -4.82 -5.59
C TRP A 36 -2.61 -5.85 -4.46
N PRO A 37 -2.02 -5.74 -3.25
CA PRO A 37 -2.12 -6.81 -2.23
C PRO A 37 -3.54 -7.18 -1.84
N GLU A 38 -4.43 -6.20 -1.74
CA GLU A 38 -5.83 -6.42 -1.39
C GLU A 38 -6.56 -7.29 -2.43
N ASN A 39 -6.29 -7.07 -3.72
CA ASN A 39 -6.88 -7.87 -4.81
C ASN A 39 -6.48 -9.35 -4.69
N ILE A 40 -5.19 -9.61 -4.46
CA ILE A 40 -4.66 -10.97 -4.34
C ILE A 40 -5.16 -11.64 -3.06
N ALA A 41 -5.13 -10.93 -1.93
CA ALA A 41 -5.62 -11.45 -0.66
C ALA A 41 -7.10 -11.84 -0.75
N ASN A 42 -7.94 -10.98 -1.32
CA ASN A 42 -9.35 -11.27 -1.54
C ASN A 42 -9.57 -12.46 -2.48
N LYS A 43 -8.80 -12.56 -3.56
CA LYS A 43 -8.89 -13.66 -4.54
C LYS A 43 -8.66 -15.04 -3.90
N TYR A 44 -7.73 -15.13 -2.96
CA TYR A 44 -7.35 -16.40 -2.31
C TYR A 44 -7.89 -16.55 -0.88
N GLY A 45 -8.71 -15.63 -0.39
CA GLY A 45 -9.26 -15.66 0.97
C GLY A 45 -8.20 -15.51 2.07
N LEU A 46 -7.13 -14.76 1.80
CA LEU A 46 -6.02 -14.53 2.73
C LEU A 46 -6.25 -13.26 3.55
N VAL A 47 -5.72 -13.25 4.77
CA VAL A 47 -5.56 -12.00 5.53
C VAL A 47 -4.42 -11.20 4.92
N ASN A 48 -4.66 -9.91 4.64
CA ASN A 48 -3.62 -8.98 4.23
C ASN A 48 -3.12 -8.16 5.43
N VAL A 49 -1.81 -8.21 5.68
CA VAL A 49 -1.12 -7.46 6.72
C VAL A 49 -0.25 -6.41 6.04
N TRP A 50 -0.66 -5.16 6.18
CA TRP A 50 0.06 -4.02 5.63
C TRP A 50 1.26 -3.64 6.52
N PHE A 51 2.41 -3.45 5.90
CA PHE A 51 3.66 -3.08 6.56
C PHE A 51 4.16 -1.73 6.05
N TRP A 52 4.33 -0.76 6.95
CA TRP A 52 4.85 0.56 6.61
C TRP A 52 6.37 0.58 6.73
N THR A 53 7.07 0.67 5.59
CA THR A 53 8.54 0.61 5.55
C THR A 53 9.23 1.95 5.77
N GLN A 54 8.50 3.08 5.70
CA GLN A 54 9.09 4.40 5.93
C GLN A 54 9.13 4.75 7.43
N PRO A 55 9.81 5.83 7.85
CA PRO A 55 9.82 6.25 9.25
C PRO A 55 8.42 6.55 9.78
N ALA A 56 8.21 6.32 11.08
CA ALA A 56 6.96 6.63 11.77
C ALA A 56 6.55 8.10 11.63
N LEU A 57 7.51 9.03 11.51
CA LEU A 57 7.23 10.44 11.23
C LEU A 57 6.50 10.62 9.89
N VAL A 58 6.92 9.91 8.84
CA VAL A 58 6.29 9.99 7.51
C VAL A 58 4.87 9.42 7.57
N PHE A 59 4.67 8.33 8.31
CA PHE A 59 3.35 7.77 8.58
C PHE A 59 2.42 8.82 9.22
N SER A 60 2.88 9.46 10.31
CA SER A 60 2.08 10.48 11.01
C SER A 60 1.73 11.66 10.11
N LEU A 61 2.65 12.12 9.27
CA LEU A 61 2.37 13.20 8.32
C LEU A 61 1.32 12.79 7.28
N ALA A 62 1.40 11.58 6.75
CA ALA A 62 0.46 11.08 5.75
C ALA A 62 -0.92 10.76 6.36
N TYR A 63 -0.96 10.23 7.58
CA TYR A 63 -2.19 10.02 8.36
C TYR A 63 -2.93 11.34 8.59
N HIS A 64 -2.20 12.40 8.96
CA HIS A 64 -2.77 13.72 9.25
C HIS A 64 -2.78 14.66 8.04
N TRP A 65 -2.69 14.13 6.81
CA TRP A 65 -2.59 14.92 5.58
C TRP A 65 -3.71 15.96 5.42
N ASP A 66 -4.94 15.55 5.72
CA ASP A 66 -6.12 16.42 5.62
C ASP A 66 -5.99 17.63 6.58
N LEU A 67 -5.45 17.43 7.79
CA LEU A 67 -5.19 18.50 8.76
C LEU A 67 -4.06 19.43 8.30
N LEU A 68 -2.98 18.87 7.75
CA LEU A 68 -1.86 19.66 7.22
C LEU A 68 -2.31 20.57 6.06
N THR A 69 -3.18 20.06 5.20
CA THR A 69 -3.76 20.81 4.09
C THR A 69 -4.72 21.90 4.60
N GLN A 70 -5.63 21.56 5.52
CA GLN A 70 -6.57 22.52 6.13
C GLN A 70 -5.84 23.68 6.82
N ARG A 71 -4.69 23.41 7.44
CA ARG A 71 -3.87 24.41 8.14
C ARG A 71 -2.87 25.14 7.24
N GLY A 72 -2.85 24.84 5.93
CA GLY A 72 -1.95 25.48 4.97
C GLY A 72 -0.48 25.10 5.13
N HIS A 73 -0.17 24.00 5.83
CA HIS A 73 1.17 23.42 5.89
C HIS A 73 1.52 22.67 4.59
N PHE A 74 0.51 22.29 3.81
CA PHE A 74 0.67 21.66 2.50
C PHE A 74 -0.29 22.26 1.46
N PRO A 75 0.14 22.43 0.20
CA PRO A 75 1.51 22.25 -0.31
C PRO A 75 2.46 23.36 0.16
N ALA A 76 3.73 23.00 0.36
CA ALA A 76 4.77 23.99 0.64
C ALA A 76 4.91 24.94 -0.56
N LYS A 77 4.80 26.25 -0.30
CA LYS A 77 4.93 27.30 -1.33
C LYS A 77 6.23 27.08 -2.13
N GLY A 78 6.12 26.90 -3.45
CA GLY A 78 7.27 26.73 -4.36
C GLY A 78 7.62 25.29 -4.76
N THR A 79 6.88 24.28 -4.31
CA THR A 79 7.12 22.89 -4.76
C THR A 79 6.32 22.56 -6.02
N HIS A 80 7.03 22.44 -7.15
CA HIS A 80 6.47 22.07 -8.45
C HIS A 80 6.03 20.59 -8.49
N THR A 81 4.95 20.38 -9.24
CA THR A 81 4.06 19.26 -9.63
C THR A 81 4.50 17.78 -9.51
N HIS A 82 5.75 17.42 -9.20
CA HIS A 82 6.20 16.00 -9.17
C HIS A 82 6.20 15.32 -7.79
N ALA A 83 6.29 16.07 -6.68
CA ALA A 83 6.21 15.49 -5.33
C ALA A 83 4.81 14.92 -5.03
N TYR A 84 3.79 15.47 -5.68
CA TYR A 84 2.39 15.13 -5.46
C TYR A 84 2.10 13.66 -5.77
N THR A 85 2.60 13.09 -6.87
CA THR A 85 2.19 11.74 -7.28
C THR A 85 2.62 10.66 -6.27
N CYS A 86 3.84 10.76 -5.74
CA CYS A 86 4.36 9.80 -4.75
C CYS A 86 3.64 9.96 -3.40
N THR A 87 3.42 11.20 -2.95
CA THR A 87 2.73 11.45 -1.68
C THR A 87 1.24 11.15 -1.76
N TYR A 88 0.57 11.42 -2.89
CA TYR A 88 -0.84 11.05 -3.09
C TYR A 88 -1.04 9.54 -3.14
N LEU A 89 -0.16 8.79 -3.81
CA LEU A 89 -0.23 7.31 -3.79
C LEU A 89 -0.05 6.76 -2.38
N LEU A 90 0.89 7.30 -1.59
CA LEU A 90 1.04 6.94 -0.18
C LEU A 90 -0.22 7.26 0.62
N VAL A 91 -0.76 8.48 0.51
CA VAL A 91 -1.95 8.92 1.25
C VAL A 91 -3.18 8.09 0.87
N LEU A 92 -3.39 7.77 -0.42
CA LEU A 92 -4.52 6.94 -0.86
C LEU A 92 -4.45 5.53 -0.28
N ASN A 93 -3.28 4.88 -0.33
CA ASN A 93 -3.11 3.55 0.25
C ASN A 93 -3.21 3.57 1.78
N LEU A 94 -2.73 4.63 2.45
CA LEU A 94 -2.92 4.82 3.89
C LEU A 94 -4.40 4.96 4.27
N LYS A 95 -5.20 5.68 3.46
CA LYS A 95 -6.64 5.77 3.71
C LYS A 95 -7.30 4.39 3.61
N HIS A 96 -6.93 3.57 2.64
CA HIS A 96 -7.36 2.17 2.58
C HIS A 96 -6.89 1.35 3.79
N PHE A 97 -5.61 1.45 4.15
CA PHE A 97 -5.03 0.79 5.33
C PHE A 97 -5.77 1.11 6.64
N MET A 98 -6.18 2.36 6.83
CA MET A 98 -6.82 2.84 8.06
C MET A 98 -8.34 2.66 8.12
N THR A 99 -8.97 2.22 7.03
CA THR A 99 -10.44 2.03 6.98
C THR A 99 -10.86 0.60 7.35
N ILE A 100 -9.92 -0.24 7.76
CA ILE A 100 -10.13 -1.63 8.21
C ILE A 100 -10.03 -1.71 9.74
#